data_AF-A0A9J5WLE6-F1
#
_entry.id   AF-A0A9J5WLE6-F1
#
_cell.length_a   1.000
_cell.length_b   1.000
_cell.length_c   1.000
_cell.angle_alpha   90.00
_cell.angle_beta   90.00
_cell.angle_gamma   90.00
#
_symmetry.space_group_name_H-M   'P 1'
#
loop_
_entity.id
_entity.type
_entity.pdbx_description
1 polymer ?
#
loop_
_entity_poly.entity_id
_entity_poly.type
_entity_poly.pdbx_seq_one_letter_code
_entity_poly.pdbx_strand_id
1 'polypeptide(L)'
;MPRNTLTMEPQTSTYADSLQNEKKLYNHVTRTYIKNIYKILTYLNRNPRSTTTKEPSQDYLTQKLQGYNKLIAQPKTNVNLVRICYNYGLLNTVYTYNEEEISGIPELHKAFITYKRVTKGNLFYVKFYTAPTEILYEEIKPPIQVIKIELTKDMIIPEDIGQQEEIQKIEISSFYANKRIIGISTIIPELANNYLNGNPIWSYYSRDQLMIYSNSRELRKVDMDEVQKWILSLLKPEERPMTRALKAGFISPELLTRYCKLIGHKYPDHLCTKCNGEDNVISDVQLE
;
A
#
# COMPACT_ATOMS: atom_id res chain seq x y z
N MET A 1 -70.48 25.87 -10.99
CA MET A 1 -70.08 24.66 -11.74
C MET A 1 -68.91 25.02 -12.65
N PRO A 2 -67.86 24.17 -12.76
CA PRO A 2 -66.46 24.59 -12.70
C PRO A 2 -65.78 24.78 -14.07
N ARG A 3 -64.65 25.50 -14.08
CA ARG A 3 -63.63 25.45 -15.16
C ARG A 3 -62.32 24.93 -14.54
N ASN A 4 -61.82 23.81 -15.06
CA ASN A 4 -60.51 23.24 -14.75
C ASN A 4 -59.39 24.22 -15.14
N THR A 5 -58.58 24.63 -14.17
CA THR A 5 -57.28 25.26 -14.40
C THR A 5 -56.20 24.20 -14.28
N LEU A 6 -55.47 24.00 -15.37
CA LEU A 6 -54.24 23.21 -15.42
C LEU A 6 -53.21 23.78 -14.45
N THR A 7 -52.73 22.93 -13.55
CA THR A 7 -51.55 23.12 -12.74
C THR A 7 -50.30 23.17 -13.63
N MET A 8 -49.47 24.21 -13.44
CA MET A 8 -48.03 24.14 -13.70
C MET A 8 -47.34 24.69 -12.46
N GLU A 9 -46.67 23.81 -11.72
CA GLU A 9 -45.76 24.25 -10.67
C GLU A 9 -44.56 24.95 -11.31
N PRO A 10 -44.07 26.07 -10.74
CA PRO A 10 -42.88 26.73 -11.24
C PRO A 10 -41.68 25.82 -11.04
N GLN A 11 -40.93 25.57 -12.12
CA GLN A 11 -39.64 24.88 -12.03
C GLN A 11 -38.66 25.74 -11.21
N THR A 12 -38.42 25.32 -9.97
CA THR A 12 -37.44 25.90 -9.05
C THR A 12 -36.10 25.18 -9.17
N SER A 13 -35.52 25.12 -10.38
CA SER A 13 -34.09 24.85 -10.51
C SER A 13 -33.40 26.12 -10.95
N THR A 14 -32.63 26.72 -10.06
CA THR A 14 -31.83 27.91 -10.36
C THR A 14 -30.59 27.51 -11.15
N TYR A 15 -30.03 28.45 -11.92
CA TYR A 15 -28.76 28.27 -12.66
C TYR A 15 -27.58 27.85 -11.75
N ALA A 16 -27.69 28.08 -10.43
CA ALA A 16 -26.78 27.58 -9.41
C ALA A 16 -26.86 26.03 -9.24
N ASP A 17 -28.05 25.43 -9.38
CA ASP A 17 -28.25 23.98 -9.31
C ASP A 17 -27.64 23.26 -10.54
N SER A 18 -27.53 23.95 -11.67
CA SER A 18 -26.84 23.43 -12.87
C SER A 18 -25.31 23.51 -12.80
N LEU A 19 -24.74 24.27 -11.87
CA LEU A 19 -23.28 24.42 -11.70
C LEU A 19 -22.69 23.51 -10.60
N GLN A 20 -23.51 22.92 -9.72
CA GLN A 20 -23.04 22.11 -8.58
C GLN A 20 -23.18 20.58 -8.74
N ASN A 21 -23.66 20.08 -9.87
CA ASN A 21 -23.86 18.63 -10.10
C ASN A 21 -23.12 18.06 -11.32
N GLU A 22 -21.96 18.61 -11.67
CA GLU A 22 -20.96 17.78 -12.34
C GLU A 22 -20.38 16.81 -11.30
N LYS A 23 -21.08 15.68 -11.09
CA LYS A 23 -20.46 14.47 -10.55
C LYS A 23 -19.29 14.15 -11.47
N LYS A 24 -18.11 14.66 -11.12
CA LYS A 24 -16.85 14.31 -11.76
C LYS A 24 -16.82 12.78 -11.82
N LEU A 25 -16.95 12.22 -13.03
CA LEU A 25 -16.99 10.80 -13.33
C LEU A 25 -15.58 10.28 -13.68
N TYR A 26 -15.00 9.42 -12.82
CA TYR A 26 -13.57 9.02 -12.89
C TYR A 26 -13.10 8.79 -14.34
N ASN A 27 -11.85 9.10 -14.70
CA ASN A 27 -11.41 8.78 -16.05
C ASN A 27 -11.43 7.24 -16.31
N HIS A 28 -11.32 6.82 -17.57
CA HIS A 28 -11.43 5.40 -17.94
C HIS A 28 -10.37 4.51 -17.24
N VAL A 29 -9.15 5.03 -17.09
CA VAL A 29 -8.03 4.33 -16.42
C VAL A 29 -8.36 4.10 -14.95
N THR A 30 -8.79 5.15 -14.25
CA THR A 30 -9.18 5.07 -12.84
C THR A 30 -10.38 4.15 -12.62
N ARG A 31 -11.41 4.19 -13.47
CA ARG A 31 -12.55 3.25 -13.39
C ARG A 31 -12.11 1.81 -13.56
N THR A 32 -11.20 1.55 -14.51
CA THR A 32 -10.66 0.21 -14.75
C THR A 32 -9.83 -0.28 -13.56
N TYR A 33 -8.98 0.59 -13.00
CA TYR A 33 -8.23 0.28 -11.78
C TYR A 33 -9.15 -0.07 -10.61
N ILE A 34 -10.16 0.76 -10.33
CA ILE A 34 -11.15 0.52 -9.27
C ILE A 34 -11.87 -0.82 -9.48
N LYS A 35 -12.26 -1.13 -10.72
CA LYS A 35 -12.91 -2.41 -11.05
C LYS A 35 -11.99 -3.60 -10.79
N ASN A 36 -10.71 -3.49 -11.12
CA ASN A 36 -9.75 -4.59 -10.96
C ASN A 36 -9.40 -4.79 -9.49
N ILE A 37 -9.08 -3.72 -8.76
CA ILE A 37 -8.76 -3.83 -7.33
C ILE A 37 -9.95 -4.38 -6.54
N TYR A 38 -11.17 -3.96 -6.88
CA TYR A 38 -12.39 -4.50 -6.27
C TYR A 38 -12.45 -6.03 -6.42
N LYS A 39 -12.28 -6.54 -7.65
CA LYS A 39 -12.31 -7.99 -7.92
C LYS A 39 -11.24 -8.74 -7.12
N ILE A 40 -10.03 -8.21 -7.04
CA ILE A 40 -8.92 -8.86 -6.34
C ILE A 40 -9.21 -8.88 -4.83
N LEU A 41 -9.68 -7.77 -4.26
CA LEU A 41 -10.06 -7.69 -2.86
C LEU A 41 -11.21 -8.64 -2.52
N THR A 42 -12.29 -8.66 -3.32
CA THR A 42 -13.40 -9.59 -3.11
C THR A 42 -12.92 -11.04 -3.15
N TYR A 43 -11.98 -11.37 -4.05
CA TYR A 43 -11.36 -12.69 -4.10
C TYR A 43 -10.59 -13.01 -2.80
N LEU A 44 -9.68 -12.14 -2.36
CA LEU A 44 -8.89 -12.37 -1.14
C LEU A 44 -9.74 -12.39 0.14
N ASN A 45 -10.77 -11.54 0.23
CA ASN A 45 -11.67 -11.47 1.38
C ASN A 45 -12.55 -12.72 1.50
N ARG A 46 -12.95 -13.34 0.39
CA ARG A 46 -13.79 -14.56 0.40
C ARG A 46 -12.99 -15.86 0.51
N ASN A 47 -11.72 -15.85 0.10
CA ASN A 47 -10.87 -17.04 0.04
C ASN A 47 -9.65 -16.87 0.96
N PRO A 48 -9.82 -17.05 2.29
CA PRO A 48 -8.73 -16.82 3.23
C PRO A 48 -7.61 -17.87 3.16
N ARG A 49 -7.86 -18.98 2.48
CA ARG A 49 -6.90 -20.04 2.12
C ARG A 49 -7.21 -20.54 0.72
N SER A 50 -6.21 -21.14 0.07
CA SER A 50 -6.42 -21.89 -1.16
C SER A 50 -7.43 -23.02 -0.94
N THR A 51 -8.39 -23.13 -1.87
CA THR A 51 -9.40 -24.20 -1.85
C THR A 51 -8.96 -25.42 -2.67
N THR A 52 -7.91 -25.30 -3.47
CA THR A 52 -7.44 -26.37 -4.37
C THR A 52 -6.31 -27.21 -3.77
N THR A 53 -5.70 -26.76 -2.67
CA THR A 53 -4.54 -27.39 -2.05
C THR A 53 -4.89 -27.93 -0.66
N LYS A 54 -4.59 -29.20 -0.41
CA LYS A 54 -4.85 -29.85 0.90
C LYS A 54 -3.75 -29.59 1.93
N GLU A 55 -2.53 -29.34 1.45
CA GLU A 55 -1.36 -29.07 2.28
C GLU A 55 -1.43 -27.64 2.86
N PRO A 56 -1.54 -27.45 4.18
CA PRO A 56 -1.68 -26.11 4.79
C PRO A 56 -0.44 -25.23 4.64
N SER A 57 0.69 -25.83 4.23
CA SER A 57 1.99 -25.19 4.06
C SER A 57 2.26 -24.76 2.60
N GLN A 58 1.29 -24.91 1.70
CA GLN A 58 1.45 -24.64 0.28
C GLN A 58 0.38 -23.68 -0.25
N ASP A 59 0.67 -23.12 -1.42
CA ASP A 59 -0.18 -22.18 -2.14
C ASP A 59 -0.32 -20.86 -1.39
N TYR A 60 -1.47 -20.50 -0.84
CA TYR A 60 -1.58 -19.21 -0.15
C TYR A 60 -2.57 -19.23 1.01
N LEU A 61 -2.38 -18.25 1.87
CA LEU A 61 -3.36 -17.80 2.85
C LEU A 61 -3.48 -16.27 2.79
N THR A 62 -4.46 -15.71 3.48
CA THR A 62 -4.59 -14.28 3.64
C THR A 62 -4.46 -13.85 5.08
N GLN A 63 -3.87 -12.68 5.30
CA GLN A 63 -3.82 -12.02 6.58
C GLN A 63 -4.84 -10.89 6.62
N LYS A 64 -5.72 -10.91 7.63
CA LYS A 64 -6.60 -9.78 7.96
C LYS A 64 -5.74 -8.62 8.43
N LEU A 65 -5.80 -7.49 7.73
CA LEU A 65 -5.07 -6.27 8.08
C LEU A 65 -5.98 -5.05 7.95
N GLN A 66 -6.45 -4.55 9.10
CA GLN A 66 -7.20 -3.30 9.19
C GLN A 66 -8.33 -3.23 8.15
N GLY A 67 -9.24 -4.20 8.16
CA GLY A 67 -10.42 -4.18 7.29
C GLY A 67 -10.22 -4.63 5.82
N TYR A 68 -9.07 -5.20 5.44
CA TYR A 68 -8.96 -6.00 4.21
C TYR A 68 -7.88 -7.10 4.30
N ASN A 69 -8.04 -8.14 3.48
CA ASN A 69 -7.11 -9.25 3.41
C ASN A 69 -5.94 -8.93 2.45
N LYS A 70 -4.72 -9.21 2.90
CA LYS A 70 -3.51 -9.27 2.05
C LYS A 70 -3.04 -10.70 1.87
N LEU A 71 -2.44 -10.98 0.70
CA LEU A 71 -1.92 -12.29 0.37
C LEU A 71 -0.63 -12.59 1.15
N ILE A 72 -0.58 -13.77 1.77
CA ILE A 72 0.65 -14.44 2.18
C ILE A 72 0.84 -15.62 1.24
N ALA A 73 1.81 -15.47 0.35
CA ALA A 73 2.20 -16.50 -0.60
C ALA A 73 3.10 -17.52 0.10
N GLN A 74 2.74 -18.79 0.02
CA GLN A 74 3.50 -19.94 0.50
C GLN A 74 4.14 -20.67 -0.70
N PRO A 75 5.03 -21.64 -0.48
CA PRO A 75 5.59 -22.41 -1.59
C PRO A 75 4.50 -22.97 -2.50
N LYS A 76 4.73 -22.88 -3.81
CA LYS A 76 3.80 -23.22 -4.90
C LYS A 76 2.62 -22.27 -5.09
N THR A 77 2.60 -21.07 -4.51
CA THR A 77 1.60 -20.06 -4.90
C THR A 77 1.71 -19.79 -6.39
N ASN A 78 0.56 -19.64 -7.05
CA ASN A 78 0.54 -19.22 -8.45
C ASN A 78 1.26 -17.87 -8.65
N VAL A 79 2.29 -17.85 -9.49
CA VAL A 79 3.11 -16.66 -9.80
C VAL A 79 2.28 -15.48 -10.30
N ASN A 80 1.21 -15.73 -11.08
CA ASN A 80 0.34 -14.64 -11.55
C ASN A 80 -0.44 -14.01 -10.41
N LEU A 81 -0.91 -14.80 -9.43
CA LEU A 81 -1.58 -14.28 -8.25
C LEU A 81 -0.63 -13.42 -7.41
N VAL A 82 0.61 -13.88 -7.19
CA VAL A 82 1.65 -13.12 -6.50
C VAL A 82 1.92 -11.79 -7.22
N ARG A 83 2.16 -11.83 -8.53
CA ARG A 83 2.41 -10.63 -9.35
C ARG A 83 1.23 -9.64 -9.32
N ILE A 84 0.00 -10.13 -9.42
CA ILE A 84 -1.19 -9.27 -9.34
C ILE A 84 -1.27 -8.61 -7.97
N CYS A 85 -1.11 -9.36 -6.89
CA CYS A 85 -1.15 -8.80 -5.53
C CYS A 85 -0.02 -7.79 -5.31
N TYR A 86 1.17 -8.05 -5.82
CA TYR A 86 2.28 -7.09 -5.80
C TYR A 86 1.94 -5.77 -6.50
N ASN A 87 1.43 -5.84 -7.75
CA ASN A 87 1.12 -4.66 -8.56
C ASN A 87 0.05 -3.74 -7.92
N TYR A 88 -0.85 -4.32 -7.13
CA TYR A 88 -1.93 -3.61 -6.46
C TYR A 88 -1.64 -3.33 -4.97
N GLY A 89 -0.45 -3.68 -4.46
CA GLY A 89 -0.04 -3.43 -3.07
C GLY A 89 -0.71 -4.32 -2.02
N LEU A 90 -1.23 -5.48 -2.45
CA LEU A 90 -1.96 -6.47 -1.67
C LEU A 90 -1.12 -7.66 -1.22
N LEU A 91 0.16 -7.68 -1.56
CA LEU A 91 1.10 -8.70 -1.08
C LEU A 91 1.59 -8.31 0.31
N ASN A 92 1.55 -9.25 1.26
CA ASN A 92 2.11 -9.05 2.60
C ASN A 92 3.46 -9.75 2.72
N THR A 93 3.49 -11.05 2.41
CA THR A 93 4.67 -11.89 2.57
C THR A 93 4.73 -12.90 1.43
N VAL A 94 5.94 -13.24 0.99
CA VAL A 94 6.20 -14.42 0.16
C VAL A 94 7.20 -15.33 0.86
N TYR A 95 6.83 -16.59 1.05
CA TYR A 95 7.72 -17.67 1.43
C TYR A 95 8.13 -18.46 0.19
N THR A 96 9.42 -18.63 -0.03
CA THR A 96 9.94 -19.34 -1.20
C THR A 96 11.24 -20.09 -0.88
N TYR A 97 11.44 -21.22 -1.55
CA TYR A 97 12.70 -22.00 -1.51
C TYR A 97 13.56 -21.79 -2.78
N ASN A 98 12.88 -21.61 -3.91
CA ASN A 98 13.42 -21.73 -5.26
C ASN A 98 12.94 -20.59 -6.16
N GLU A 99 12.63 -19.41 -5.61
CA GLU A 99 12.31 -18.16 -6.32
C GLU A 99 11.10 -18.18 -7.26
N GLU A 100 10.46 -19.33 -7.49
CA GLU A 100 9.40 -19.49 -8.48
C GLU A 100 8.26 -18.50 -8.24
N GLU A 101 7.81 -18.33 -6.99
CA GLU A 101 6.68 -17.47 -6.62
C GLU A 101 6.92 -15.99 -6.96
N ILE A 102 8.17 -15.53 -6.88
CA ILE A 102 8.55 -14.12 -7.12
C ILE A 102 9.08 -13.87 -8.53
N SER A 103 9.21 -14.90 -9.37
CA SER A 103 9.75 -14.79 -10.74
C SER A 103 8.98 -13.80 -11.62
N GLY A 104 7.71 -13.56 -11.31
CA GLY A 104 6.86 -12.56 -11.98
C GLY A 104 7.15 -11.09 -11.61
N ILE A 105 8.09 -10.82 -10.70
CA ILE A 105 8.47 -9.48 -10.22
C ILE A 105 9.97 -9.27 -10.51
N PRO A 106 10.35 -8.69 -11.67
CA PRO A 106 11.74 -8.71 -12.15
C PRO A 106 12.77 -8.09 -11.20
N GLU A 107 12.46 -6.94 -10.59
CA GLU A 107 13.37 -6.22 -9.69
C GLU A 107 13.64 -7.04 -8.42
N LEU A 108 12.58 -7.65 -7.87
CA LEU A 108 12.68 -8.51 -6.70
C LEU A 108 13.38 -9.83 -7.02
N HIS A 109 13.06 -10.45 -8.14
CA HIS A 109 13.70 -11.69 -8.57
C HIS A 109 15.22 -11.50 -8.75
N LYS A 110 15.65 -10.38 -9.34
CA LYS A 110 17.08 -10.04 -9.47
C LYS A 110 17.75 -9.81 -8.11
N ALA A 111 17.10 -9.08 -7.20
CA ALA A 111 17.60 -8.87 -5.85
C ALA A 111 17.73 -10.20 -5.08
N PHE A 112 16.71 -11.05 -5.21
CA PHE A 112 16.66 -12.38 -4.58
C PHE A 112 17.79 -13.28 -5.06
N ILE A 113 18.03 -13.39 -6.37
CA ILE A 113 19.14 -14.21 -6.90
C ILE A 113 20.48 -13.74 -6.32
N THR A 114 20.66 -12.42 -6.18
CA THR A 114 21.87 -11.85 -5.59
C THR A 114 22.01 -12.25 -4.12
N TYR A 115 20.94 -12.13 -3.34
CA TYR A 115 20.93 -12.54 -1.93
C TYR A 115 21.12 -14.05 -1.75
N LYS A 116 20.44 -14.88 -2.56
CA LYS A 116 20.52 -16.35 -2.53
C LYS A 116 21.96 -16.86 -2.72
N ARG A 117 22.77 -16.19 -3.54
CA ARG A 117 24.19 -16.56 -3.77
C ARG A 117 25.08 -16.40 -2.54
N VAL A 118 24.71 -15.54 -1.59
CA VAL A 118 25.52 -15.22 -0.40
C VAL A 118 24.98 -15.81 0.90
N THR A 119 23.90 -16.58 0.83
CA THR A 119 23.28 -17.24 1.97
C THR A 119 23.26 -18.76 1.84
N LYS A 120 23.22 -19.44 2.99
CA LYS A 120 23.08 -20.90 3.11
C LYS A 120 21.68 -21.33 3.58
N GLY A 121 20.80 -20.38 3.87
CA GLY A 121 19.42 -20.68 4.27
C GLY A 121 18.57 -21.06 3.06
N ASN A 122 17.59 -21.92 3.28
CA ASN A 122 16.76 -22.47 2.22
C ASN A 122 15.37 -21.82 2.15
N LEU A 123 14.76 -21.50 3.29
CA LEU A 123 13.45 -20.85 3.33
C LEU A 123 13.62 -19.34 3.46
N PHE A 124 13.24 -18.63 2.39
CA PHE A 124 13.26 -17.19 2.35
C PHE A 124 11.92 -16.63 2.79
N TYR A 125 11.97 -15.58 3.59
CA TYR A 125 10.85 -14.77 4.03
C TYR A 125 10.99 -13.39 3.41
N VAL A 126 10.13 -13.07 2.44
CA VAL A 126 10.14 -11.77 1.76
C VAL A 126 8.96 -10.95 2.26
N LYS A 127 9.22 -9.92 3.06
CA LYS A 127 8.21 -9.05 3.66
C LYS A 127 7.99 -7.79 2.84
N PHE A 128 6.72 -7.43 2.63
CA PHE A 128 6.30 -6.25 1.87
C PHE A 128 5.67 -5.22 2.80
N TYR A 129 6.34 -4.09 2.96
CA TYR A 129 5.80 -2.89 3.62
C TYR A 129 5.27 -1.97 2.53
N THR A 130 3.95 -1.84 2.44
CA THR A 130 3.30 -1.18 1.29
C THR A 130 2.36 -0.09 1.73
N ALA A 131 2.59 1.12 1.23
CA ALA A 131 1.59 2.15 1.11
C ALA A 131 0.84 1.94 -0.22
N PRO A 132 -0.43 1.49 -0.20
CA PRO A 132 -1.16 1.24 -1.43
C PRO A 132 -1.40 2.52 -2.23
N THR A 133 -1.77 2.33 -3.49
CA THR A 133 -2.11 3.37 -4.46
C THR A 133 -3.08 4.42 -3.91
N GLU A 134 -2.85 5.69 -4.24
CA GLU A 134 -3.85 6.73 -4.08
C GLU A 134 -4.67 6.87 -5.36
N ILE A 135 -5.99 6.73 -5.26
CA ILE A 135 -6.90 6.71 -6.41
C ILE A 135 -7.62 8.05 -6.47
N LEU A 136 -7.13 8.96 -7.30
CA LEU A 136 -7.72 10.28 -7.51
C LEU A 136 -8.57 10.31 -8.79
N TYR A 137 -9.29 11.42 -8.96
CA TYR A 137 -10.20 11.60 -10.08
C TYR A 137 -9.53 11.46 -11.46
N GLU A 138 -8.40 12.16 -11.64
CA GLU A 138 -7.67 12.26 -12.90
C GLU A 138 -6.35 11.48 -12.90
N GLU A 139 -5.88 11.07 -11.72
CA GLU A 139 -4.56 10.49 -11.52
C GLU A 139 -4.64 9.26 -10.61
N ILE A 140 -3.72 8.32 -10.83
CA ILE A 140 -3.45 7.22 -9.91
C ILE A 140 -2.01 7.38 -9.42
N LYS A 141 -1.83 7.66 -8.13
CA LYS A 141 -0.48 7.71 -7.55
C LYS A 141 -0.06 6.29 -7.18
N PRO A 142 1.05 5.77 -7.73
CA PRO A 142 1.45 4.37 -7.56
C PRO A 142 1.70 3.98 -6.09
N PRO A 143 1.67 2.67 -5.78
CA PRO A 143 2.02 2.19 -4.46
C PRO A 143 3.49 2.51 -4.14
N ILE A 144 3.79 2.75 -2.87
CA ILE A 144 5.15 2.85 -2.35
C ILE A 144 5.45 1.56 -1.61
N GLN A 145 6.56 0.91 -1.94
CA GLN A 145 6.90 -0.40 -1.40
C GLN A 145 8.33 -0.43 -0.88
N VAL A 146 8.48 -0.92 0.35
CA VAL A 146 9.77 -1.31 0.93
C VAL A 146 9.71 -2.81 1.14
N ILE A 147 10.60 -3.55 0.46
CA ILE A 147 10.64 -5.00 0.47
C ILE A 147 11.89 -5.44 1.21
N LYS A 148 11.69 -6.30 2.21
CA LYS A 148 12.76 -6.89 3.01
C LYS A 148 12.90 -8.37 2.67
N ILE A 149 14.08 -8.79 2.25
CA ILE A 149 14.42 -10.20 2.00
C ILE A 149 15.16 -10.74 3.21
N GLU A 150 14.62 -11.79 3.84
CA GLU A 150 15.21 -12.44 5.00
C GLU A 150 15.13 -13.97 4.87
N LEU A 151 15.68 -14.65 5.87
CA LEU A 151 15.57 -16.09 6.03
C LEU A 151 14.75 -16.38 7.27
N THR A 152 14.01 -17.47 7.22
CA THR A 152 13.35 -18.03 8.39
C THR A 152 13.55 -19.54 8.43
N LYS A 153 13.39 -20.15 9.60
CA LYS A 153 13.37 -21.61 9.71
C LYS A 153 12.00 -22.17 9.36
N ASP A 154 10.96 -21.48 9.82
CA ASP A 154 9.57 -21.87 9.68
C ASP A 154 8.74 -20.71 9.14
N MET A 155 7.63 -21.03 8.47
CA MET A 155 6.68 -20.00 8.04
C MET A 155 5.95 -19.43 9.25
N ILE A 156 5.94 -18.11 9.36
CA ILE A 156 5.19 -17.37 10.38
C ILE A 156 3.77 -17.18 9.85
N ILE A 157 2.84 -17.96 10.40
CA ILE A 157 1.43 -17.96 10.01
C ILE A 157 0.66 -17.06 10.98
N PRO A 158 -0.16 -16.11 10.49
CA PRO A 158 -0.99 -15.29 11.37
C PRO A 158 -2.07 -16.12 12.06
N GLU A 159 -2.42 -15.74 13.29
CA GLU A 159 -3.46 -16.41 14.08
C GLU A 159 -4.86 -16.18 13.48
N ASP A 160 -5.13 -14.95 13.02
CA ASP A 160 -6.42 -14.56 12.44
C ASP A 160 -6.45 -14.75 10.92
N ILE A 161 -6.86 -15.95 10.49
CA ILE A 161 -7.13 -16.28 9.09
C ILE A 161 -8.63 -16.47 8.92
N GLY A 162 -9.28 -15.53 8.25
CA GLY A 162 -10.73 -15.54 8.10
C GLY A 162 -11.22 -14.72 6.93
N GLN A 163 -12.49 -14.95 6.59
CA GLN A 163 -13.19 -14.13 5.63
C GLN A 163 -13.37 -12.72 6.18
N GLN A 164 -13.44 -11.75 5.28
CA GLN A 164 -13.75 -10.37 5.61
C GLN A 164 -14.95 -9.88 4.82
N GLU A 165 -15.65 -8.90 5.40
CA GLU A 165 -16.71 -8.21 4.72
C GLU A 165 -16.21 -7.58 3.42
N GLU A 166 -17.11 -7.54 2.45
CA GLU A 166 -16.81 -6.98 1.16
C GLU A 166 -16.88 -5.46 1.23
N ILE A 167 -15.78 -4.79 0.86
CA ILE A 167 -15.73 -3.34 0.77
C ILE A 167 -16.59 -2.90 -0.40
N GLN A 168 -17.50 -1.96 -0.18
CA GLN A 168 -18.35 -1.47 -1.27
C GLN A 168 -17.50 -0.79 -2.34
N LYS A 169 -17.79 -1.09 -3.62
CA LYS A 169 -16.99 -0.56 -4.74
C LYS A 169 -16.88 0.97 -4.75
N ILE A 170 -17.92 1.67 -4.30
CA ILE A 170 -17.96 3.14 -4.23
C ILE A 170 -16.98 3.71 -3.18
N GLU A 171 -16.62 2.93 -2.16
CA GLU A 171 -15.76 3.34 -1.06
C GLU A 171 -14.27 3.12 -1.33
N ILE A 172 -13.92 2.33 -2.36
CA ILE A 172 -12.54 1.88 -2.64
C ILE A 172 -11.53 3.02 -2.66
N SER A 173 -11.84 4.15 -3.32
CA SER A 173 -10.89 5.26 -3.38
C SER A 173 -10.60 5.82 -1.97
N SER A 174 -11.64 6.13 -1.21
CA SER A 174 -11.51 6.63 0.17
C SER A 174 -10.84 5.64 1.12
N PHE A 175 -11.14 4.35 0.96
CA PHE A 175 -10.52 3.27 1.71
C PHE A 175 -9.02 3.22 1.45
N TYR A 176 -8.61 3.19 0.17
CA TYR A 176 -7.21 3.13 -0.23
C TYR A 176 -6.42 4.37 0.20
N ALA A 177 -7.05 5.53 0.15
CA ALA A 177 -6.46 6.78 0.63
C ALA A 177 -6.08 6.69 2.13
N ASN A 178 -6.98 6.16 2.97
CA ASN A 178 -6.68 5.91 4.38
C ASN A 178 -5.59 4.83 4.54
N LYS A 179 -5.66 3.74 3.78
CA LYS A 179 -4.65 2.67 3.84
C LYS A 179 -3.28 3.11 3.37
N ARG A 180 -3.19 4.08 2.46
CA ARG A 180 -1.92 4.69 2.03
C ARG A 180 -1.21 5.37 3.19
N ILE A 181 -1.92 6.20 3.94
CA ILE A 181 -1.37 6.90 5.10
C ILE A 181 -0.88 5.89 6.15
N ILE A 182 -1.69 4.85 6.42
CA ILE A 182 -1.28 3.80 7.36
C ILE A 182 -0.04 3.05 6.83
N GLY A 183 0.01 2.71 5.55
CA GLY A 183 1.18 2.05 4.96
C GLY A 183 2.45 2.91 5.01
N ILE A 184 2.35 4.22 4.83
CA ILE A 184 3.53 5.10 5.06
C ILE A 184 3.91 5.09 6.54
N SER A 185 2.93 5.11 7.44
CA SER A 185 3.17 5.05 8.89
C SER A 185 3.76 3.71 9.38
N THR A 186 3.73 2.65 8.56
CA THR A 186 4.43 1.38 8.82
C THR A 186 5.79 1.30 8.12
N ILE A 187 5.94 1.92 6.95
CA ILE A 187 7.22 1.99 6.23
C ILE A 187 8.26 2.83 7.00
N ILE A 188 7.88 4.03 7.46
CA ILE A 188 8.82 4.93 8.17
C ILE A 188 9.45 4.25 9.38
N PRO A 189 8.71 3.64 10.33
CA PRO A 189 9.32 3.02 11.50
C PRO A 189 10.19 1.80 11.14
N GLU A 190 9.85 1.02 10.11
CA GLU A 190 10.71 -0.08 9.65
C GLU A 190 12.08 0.45 9.21
N LEU A 191 12.10 1.50 8.37
CA LEU A 191 13.34 2.12 7.91
C LEU A 191 14.08 2.82 9.06
N ALA A 192 13.37 3.56 9.91
CA ALA A 192 13.94 4.29 11.03
C ALA A 192 14.55 3.34 12.07
N ASN A 193 13.93 2.19 12.34
CA ASN A 193 14.47 1.18 13.22
C ASN A 193 15.84 0.66 12.73
N ASN A 194 15.99 0.47 11.42
CA ASN A 194 17.29 0.08 10.86
C ASN A 194 18.31 1.22 10.95
N TYR A 195 17.89 2.46 10.64
CA TYR A 195 18.77 3.63 10.65
C TYR A 195 19.26 4.01 12.04
N LEU A 196 18.34 4.19 13.00
CA LEU A 196 18.65 4.70 14.34
C LEU A 196 19.46 3.71 15.18
N ASN A 197 19.21 2.41 15.01
CA ASN A 197 19.96 1.37 15.72
C ASN A 197 21.28 0.99 15.03
N GLY A 198 21.57 1.59 13.87
CA GLY A 198 22.76 1.24 13.08
C GLY A 198 22.74 -0.22 12.61
N ASN A 199 21.55 -0.79 12.38
CA ASN A 199 21.42 -2.16 11.88
C ASN A 199 21.98 -2.20 10.45
N PRO A 200 23.02 -3.00 10.18
CA PRO A 200 23.60 -3.04 8.85
C PRO A 200 22.60 -3.61 7.85
N ILE A 201 22.40 -2.91 6.74
CA ILE A 201 21.58 -3.39 5.62
C ILE A 201 22.34 -3.40 4.30
N TRP A 202 21.86 -4.20 3.36
CA TRP A 202 22.24 -4.17 1.96
C TRP A 202 21.03 -3.76 1.13
N SER A 203 21.08 -2.60 0.46
CA SER A 203 20.07 -2.19 -0.52
C SER A 203 20.41 -2.75 -1.91
N TYR A 204 19.48 -3.49 -2.51
CA TYR A 204 19.61 -4.08 -3.84
C TYR A 204 19.03 -3.19 -4.94
N TYR A 205 17.97 -2.46 -4.60
CA TYR A 205 17.21 -1.64 -5.54
C TYR A 205 16.57 -0.46 -4.79
N SER A 206 16.63 0.72 -5.39
CA SER A 206 15.99 1.94 -4.87
C SER A 206 15.60 2.86 -6.03
N ARG A 207 14.46 2.60 -6.68
CA ARG A 207 13.87 3.40 -7.78
C ARG A 207 12.36 3.19 -7.86
N ASP A 208 11.65 4.07 -8.56
CA ASP A 208 10.25 3.88 -8.96
C ASP A 208 9.28 3.52 -7.81
N GLN A 209 9.39 4.25 -6.70
CA GLN A 209 8.62 4.06 -5.46
C GLN A 209 8.90 2.70 -4.77
N LEU A 210 10.04 2.07 -5.07
CA LEU A 210 10.43 0.76 -4.56
C LEU A 210 11.84 0.79 -3.94
N MET A 211 11.95 0.28 -2.72
CA MET A 211 13.22 -0.10 -2.10
C MET A 211 13.23 -1.60 -1.81
N ILE A 212 14.31 -2.29 -2.15
CA ILE A 212 14.52 -3.70 -1.81
C ILE A 212 15.82 -3.82 -1.03
N TYR A 213 15.77 -4.45 0.13
CA TYR A 213 16.94 -4.61 0.97
C TYR A 213 16.92 -5.93 1.77
N SER A 214 18.05 -6.28 2.35
CA SER A 214 18.19 -7.33 3.37
C SER A 214 19.08 -6.85 4.51
N ASN A 215 19.09 -7.57 5.62
CA ASN A 215 20.10 -7.35 6.65
C ASN A 215 21.49 -7.72 6.08
N SER A 216 22.52 -7.04 6.57
CA SER A 216 23.93 -7.22 6.20
C SER A 216 24.75 -7.53 7.44
N ARG A 217 25.98 -8.01 7.24
CA ARG A 217 26.99 -8.12 8.31
C ARG A 217 27.81 -6.85 8.48
N GLU A 218 27.91 -6.06 7.41
CA GLU A 218 28.75 -4.88 7.35
C GLU A 218 27.90 -3.64 7.16
N LEU A 219 28.19 -2.61 7.97
CA LEU A 219 27.55 -1.31 7.86
C LEU A 219 28.17 -0.55 6.70
N ARG A 220 27.36 -0.29 5.68
CA ARG A 220 27.78 0.46 4.50
C ARG A 220 27.11 1.82 4.49
N LYS A 221 27.91 2.87 4.58
CA LYS A 221 27.42 4.25 4.64
C LYS A 221 26.48 4.59 3.48
N VAL A 222 26.78 4.13 2.26
CA VAL A 222 25.95 4.39 1.08
C VAL A 222 24.53 3.86 1.23
N ASP A 223 24.35 2.66 1.81
CA ASP A 223 23.01 2.09 2.04
C ASP A 223 22.27 2.85 3.14
N MET A 224 22.96 3.22 4.22
CA MET A 224 22.36 3.98 5.31
C MET A 224 21.97 5.40 4.89
N ASP A 225 22.77 6.05 4.05
CA ASP A 225 22.46 7.35 3.45
C ASP A 225 21.21 7.25 2.55
N GLU A 226 21.04 6.14 1.83
CA GLU A 226 19.83 5.91 1.01
C GLU A 226 18.59 5.70 1.88
N VAL A 227 18.69 4.92 2.96
CA VAL A 227 17.61 4.76 3.96
C VAL A 227 17.22 6.11 4.55
N GLN A 228 18.20 6.92 4.96
CA GLN A 228 17.95 8.25 5.51
C GLN A 228 17.19 9.13 4.52
N LYS A 229 17.62 9.16 3.24
CA LYS A 229 16.94 9.92 2.19
C LYS A 229 15.51 9.45 1.99
N TRP A 230 15.25 8.16 2.05
CA TRP A 230 13.89 7.62 2.00
C TRP A 230 13.03 8.10 3.17
N ILE A 231 13.54 7.98 4.41
CA ILE A 231 12.83 8.45 5.62
C ILE A 231 12.50 9.94 5.50
N LEU A 232 13.49 10.78 5.20
CA LEU A 232 13.30 12.23 5.10
C LEU A 232 12.34 12.61 3.96
N SER A 233 12.41 11.92 2.83
CA SER A 233 11.49 12.17 1.71
C SER A 233 10.04 11.81 2.06
N LEU A 234 9.82 10.74 2.84
CA LEU A 234 8.49 10.41 3.34
C LEU A 234 8.02 11.44 4.38
N LEU A 235 8.90 11.84 5.30
CA LEU A 235 8.57 12.82 6.35
C LEU A 235 8.28 14.23 5.81
N LYS A 236 8.72 14.57 4.60
CA LYS A 236 8.54 15.89 4.00
C LYS A 236 7.77 15.80 2.68
N PRO A 237 6.47 15.45 2.72
CA PRO A 237 5.70 15.06 1.54
C PRO A 237 5.54 16.14 0.46
N GLU A 238 5.66 17.41 0.83
CA GLU A 238 5.54 18.55 -0.08
C GLU A 238 6.90 19.03 -0.64
N GLU A 239 8.01 18.62 -0.01
CA GLU A 239 9.34 18.94 -0.51
C GLU A 239 9.72 18.03 -1.68
N ARG A 240 10.69 18.47 -2.47
CA ARG A 240 11.31 17.60 -3.46
C ARG A 240 11.98 16.42 -2.74
N PRO A 241 11.68 15.16 -3.11
CA PRO A 241 12.31 14.00 -2.49
C PRO A 241 13.84 14.05 -2.57
N MET A 242 14.48 13.67 -1.46
CA MET A 242 15.94 13.59 -1.32
C MET A 242 16.52 12.33 -1.96
N THR A 243 15.67 11.33 -2.24
CA THR A 243 16.01 10.17 -3.07
C THR A 243 15.39 10.31 -4.47
N ARG A 244 16.03 9.70 -5.47
CA ARG A 244 15.46 9.57 -6.82
C ARG A 244 14.38 8.49 -6.90
N ALA A 245 14.23 7.67 -5.86
CA ALA A 245 13.29 6.57 -5.87
C ALA A 245 11.84 7.01 -5.64
N LEU A 246 11.62 8.03 -4.81
CA LEU A 246 10.30 8.54 -4.53
C LEU A 246 9.97 9.69 -5.49
N LYS A 247 8.75 9.70 -6.04
CA LYS A 247 8.28 10.81 -6.88
C LYS A 247 7.69 11.92 -6.01
N ALA A 248 7.93 13.17 -6.40
CA ALA A 248 7.28 14.32 -5.77
C ALA A 248 5.76 14.22 -5.88
N GLY A 249 5.03 14.72 -4.88
CA GLY A 249 3.57 14.63 -4.83
C GLY A 249 3.08 13.19 -4.74
N PHE A 250 3.77 12.32 -4.00
CA PHE A 250 3.33 10.95 -3.74
C PHE A 250 2.10 10.87 -2.84
N ILE A 251 1.70 11.98 -2.22
CA ILE A 251 0.47 12.11 -1.46
C ILE A 251 -0.26 13.38 -1.94
N SER A 252 -1.58 13.31 -2.08
CA SER A 252 -2.37 14.47 -2.48
C SER A 252 -2.53 15.50 -1.35
N PRO A 253 -2.82 16.77 -1.68
CA PRO A 253 -3.17 17.80 -0.71
C PRO A 253 -4.35 17.40 0.19
N GLU A 254 -5.33 16.67 -0.34
CA GLU A 254 -6.52 16.22 0.40
C GLU A 254 -6.16 15.28 1.56
N LEU A 255 -5.08 14.50 1.42
CA LEU A 255 -4.61 13.59 2.46
C LEU A 255 -3.60 14.19 3.43
N LEU A 256 -3.01 15.35 3.13
CA LEU A 256 -1.96 15.96 3.96
C LEU A 256 -2.40 16.20 5.41
N THR A 257 -3.64 16.63 5.65
CA THR A 257 -4.12 16.86 7.02
C THR A 257 -4.13 15.56 7.82
N ARG A 258 -4.67 14.48 7.26
CA ARG A 258 -4.69 13.15 7.92
C ARG A 258 -3.29 12.59 8.09
N TYR A 259 -2.46 12.75 7.07
CA TYR A 259 -1.05 12.36 7.08
C TYR A 259 -0.30 13.01 8.23
N CYS A 260 -0.40 14.35 8.32
CA CYS A 260 0.21 15.15 9.36
C CYS A 260 -0.25 14.74 10.76
N LYS A 261 -1.55 14.51 10.96
CA LYS A 261 -2.08 14.06 12.25
C LYS A 261 -1.49 12.71 12.68
N LEU A 262 -1.36 11.76 11.75
CA LEU A 262 -0.87 10.41 12.09
C LEU A 262 0.65 10.35 12.29
N ILE A 263 1.42 11.17 11.55
CA ILE A 263 2.89 11.07 11.47
C ILE A 263 3.59 12.23 12.18
N GLY A 264 3.05 13.44 12.12
CA GLY A 264 3.75 14.65 12.57
C GLY A 264 4.14 14.65 14.03
N HIS A 265 3.26 14.20 14.92
CA HIS A 265 3.57 14.10 16.36
C HIS A 265 4.63 13.03 16.69
N LYS A 266 4.88 12.07 15.78
CA LYS A 266 5.81 10.95 16.00
C LYS A 266 7.24 11.29 15.57
N TYR A 267 7.41 12.25 14.66
CA TYR A 267 8.69 12.52 14.02
C TYR A 267 8.97 14.03 13.98
N PRO A 268 9.95 14.53 14.75
CA PRO A 268 10.30 15.96 14.76
C PRO A 268 10.72 16.52 13.39
N ASP A 269 11.29 15.67 12.54
CA ASP A 269 11.71 16.04 11.18
C ASP A 269 10.54 16.10 10.17
N HIS A 270 9.31 15.75 10.59
CA HIS A 270 8.14 15.88 9.75
C HIS A 270 7.86 17.36 9.45
N LEU A 271 7.67 17.67 8.18
CA LEU A 271 7.34 19.01 7.74
C LEU A 271 6.29 18.98 6.64
N CYS A 272 5.18 19.67 6.87
CA CYS A 272 4.19 20.00 5.86
C CYS A 272 3.40 21.26 6.25
N THR A 273 2.65 21.81 5.29
CA THR A 273 1.76 22.97 5.44
C THR A 273 0.66 22.78 6.48
N LYS A 274 0.44 21.55 6.97
CA LYS A 274 -0.59 21.20 7.97
C LYS A 274 -0.05 21.00 9.39
N CYS A 275 1.27 21.04 9.62
CA CYS A 275 1.89 20.80 10.94
C CYS A 275 1.43 21.78 12.03
N ASN A 276 1.01 22.98 11.65
CA ASN A 276 0.58 24.04 12.56
C ASN A 276 -0.91 24.44 12.35
N GLY A 277 -1.66 23.65 11.59
CA GLY A 277 -3.08 23.91 11.37
C GLY A 277 -3.91 23.47 12.59
N GLU A 278 -4.93 24.25 12.95
CA GLU A 278 -5.89 23.85 13.99
C GLU A 278 -6.48 22.46 13.71
N ASP A 279 -6.89 21.81 14.79
CA ASP A 279 -7.54 20.50 14.80
C ASP A 279 -8.79 20.49 13.92
N ASN A 280 -8.60 20.26 12.63
CA ASN A 280 -9.69 19.89 11.75
C ASN A 280 -10.24 18.57 12.29
N VAL A 281 -11.43 18.64 12.90
CA VAL A 281 -12.19 17.48 13.38
C VAL A 281 -12.35 16.55 12.19
N ILE A 282 -11.54 15.51 12.15
CA ILE A 282 -11.72 14.38 11.24
C ILE A 282 -12.54 13.41 12.07
N SER A 283 -13.74 13.06 11.59
CA SER A 283 -14.55 12.01 12.20
C SER A 283 -13.67 10.80 12.49
N ASP A 284 -13.65 10.35 13.75
CA ASP A 284 -12.94 9.14 14.15
C ASP A 284 -13.37 8.01 13.21
N VAL A 285 -12.48 7.63 12.29
CA VAL A 285 -12.64 6.39 11.55
C VAL A 285 -12.15 5.33 12.51
N GLN A 286 -13.07 4.45 12.94
CA GLN A 286 -12.74 3.31 13.78
C GLN A 286 -11.50 2.60 13.22
N LEU A 287 -10.43 2.59 14.01
CA LEU A 287 -9.14 1.98 13.69
C LEU A 287 -9.14 0.47 13.96
N GLU A 288 -10.32 -0.16 14.05
CA GLU A 288 -10.50 -1.60 14.30
C GLU A 288 -10.41 -2.44 13.01
#